data_AF-A0A9D7JSF5-F1
#
_entry.id   AF-A0A9D7JSF5-F1
#
_cell.length_a   1.000
_cell.length_b   1.000
_cell.length_c   1.000
_cell.angle_alpha   90.00
_cell.angle_beta   90.00
_cell.angle_gamma   90.00
#
_symmetry.space_group_name_H-M   'P 1'
#
loop_
_entity.id
_entity.type
_entity.pdbx_description
1 polymer ?
#
loop_
_entity_poly.entity_id
_entity_poly.type
_entity_poly.pdbx_seq_one_letter_code
_entity_poly.pdbx_strand_id
1 'polypeptide(L)' 'MLLLFDWAMENLMRNSLDAMDGTGTIKAEIYRDEEYISIDLSDTGKGMSTSQFKQVFEPGYTTKKKRLCRLVPGQTHH' A
#
# COMPACT_ATOMS: atom_id res chain seq x y z
N MET A 1 0.64 7.95 -17.89
CA MET A 1 1.92 8.09 -17.16
C MET A 1 1.72 8.28 -15.66
N LEU A 2 0.79 9.13 -15.19
CA LEU A 2 0.50 9.29 -13.74
C LEU A 2 -0.40 8.21 -13.12
N LEU A 3 -1.20 7.49 -13.93
CA LEU A 3 -2.18 6.50 -13.46
C LEU A 3 -1.60 5.39 -12.57
N LEU A 4 -0.38 4.93 -12.85
CA LEU A 4 0.24 3.85 -12.06
C LEU A 4 0.65 4.36 -10.66
N PHE A 5 1.14 5.58 -10.57
CA PHE A 5 1.54 6.19 -9.31
C PHE A 5 0.32 6.47 -8.43
N ASP A 6 -0.73 7.05 -9.00
CA ASP A 6 -1.98 7.30 -8.28
C ASP A 6 -2.59 6.00 -7.73
N TRP A 7 -2.59 4.94 -8.55
CA TRP A 7 -3.07 3.62 -8.14
C TRP A 7 -2.21 2.99 -7.03
N ALA A 8 -0.88 3.07 -7.15
CA ALA A 8 0.02 2.57 -6.13
C ALA A 8 -0.20 3.31 -4.80
N MET A 9 -0.31 4.64 -4.85
CA MET A 9 -0.58 5.48 -3.69
C MET A 9 -1.93 5.14 -3.04
N GLU A 10 -2.99 5.02 -3.83
CA GLU A 10 -4.32 4.65 -3.33
C GLU A 10 -4.29 3.28 -2.63
N ASN A 11 -3.58 2.30 -3.19
CA ASN A 11 -3.45 0.98 -2.61
C ASN A 11 -2.73 1.03 -1.24
N LEU A 12 -1.64 1.79 -1.15
CA LEU A 12 -0.92 2.00 0.11
C LEU A 12 -1.81 2.68 1.15
N MET A 13 -2.51 3.75 0.78
CA MET A 13 -3.42 4.48 1.68
C MET A 13 -4.56 3.59 2.19
N ARG A 14 -5.15 2.75 1.33
CA ARG A 14 -6.17 1.77 1.74
C ARG A 14 -5.62 0.74 2.72
N ASN A 15 -4.37 0.29 2.52
CA ASN A 15 -3.74 -0.64 3.43
C ASN A 15 -3.47 -0.01 4.81
N SER A 16 -3.00 1.23 4.86
CA SER A 16 -2.81 1.96 6.13
C SER A 16 -4.13 2.23 6.85
N LEU A 17 -5.19 2.62 6.14
CA LEU A 17 -6.53 2.79 6.74
C LEU A 17 -7.06 1.50 7.35
N ASP A 18 -6.91 0.37 6.63
CA ASP A 18 -7.30 -0.94 7.12
C ASP A 18 -6.48 -1.37 8.34
N ALA A 19 -5.19 -1.05 8.40
CA ALA A 19 -4.31 -1.39 9.53
C ALA A 19 -4.69 -0.64 10.83
N MET A 20 -5.25 0.57 10.69
CA MET A 20 -5.64 1.44 11.80
C MET A 20 -7.07 1.19 12.33
N ASP A 21 -7.87 0.33 11.71
CA ASP A 21 -9.33 0.21 11.97
C ASP A 21 -10.04 1.58 11.96
N GLY A 22 -9.58 2.50 11.11
CA GLY A 22 -10.18 3.83 10.93
C GLY A 22 -9.82 4.89 11.97
N THR A 23 -9.03 4.59 13.00
CA THR A 23 -8.56 5.59 13.97
C THR A 23 -7.04 5.59 14.08
N GLY A 24 -6.41 6.72 13.79
CA GLY A 24 -4.96 6.84 13.83
C GLY A 24 -4.46 8.04 13.05
N THR A 25 -3.16 8.08 12.79
CA THR A 25 -2.52 9.11 11.97
C THR A 25 -1.72 8.44 10.87
N ILE A 26 -1.88 8.93 9.64
CA ILE A 26 -0.98 8.63 8.52
C ILE A 26 -0.09 9.86 8.32
N LYS A 27 1.21 9.64 8.25
CA LYS A 27 2.23 10.66 7.98
C LYS A 27 2.90 10.33 6.66
N ALA A 28 3.04 11.36 5.82
CA ALA A 28 3.83 11.29 4.59
C ALA A 28 4.99 12.28 4.71
N GLU A 29 6.20 11.81 4.46
CA GLU A 29 7.38 12.65 4.38
C GLU A 29 7.98 12.52 2.99
N ILE A 30 8.25 13.66 2.35
CA ILE A 30 8.88 13.70 1.04
C ILE A 30 10.21 14.40 1.21
N TYR A 31 11.27 13.70 0.85
CA TYR A 31 12.62 14.23 0.94
C TYR A 31 13.44 13.76 -0.25
N ARG A 32 14.50 14.50 -0.54
CA ARG A 32 15.47 14.09 -1.56
C ARG A 32 16.53 13.24 -0.89
N ASP A 33 16.78 12.08 -1.47
CA ASP A 33 17.83 11.16 -1.06
C ASP A 33 18.76 10.94 -2.26
N GLU A 34 19.93 11.56 -2.21
CA GLU A 34 20.88 11.61 -3.33
C GLU A 34 20.23 12.05 -4.66
N GLU A 35 20.12 11.12 -5.62
CA GLU A 35 19.53 11.32 -6.95
C GLU A 35 18.03 11.01 -7.00
N TYR A 36 17.44 10.51 -5.91
CA TYR A 36 16.06 10.08 -5.83
C TYR A 36 15.19 11.03 -5.00
N ILE A 37 13.90 11.03 -5.30
CA ILE A 37 12.87 11.60 -4.41
C ILE A 37 12.24 10.43 -3.67
N SER A 38 12.41 10.43 -2.35
CA SER A 38 11.87 9.41 -1.45
C SER A 38 10.56 9.90 -0.84
N ILE A 39 9.60 8.98 -0.74
CA ILE A 39 8.29 9.21 -0.12
C ILE A 39 8.11 8.16 0.96
N ASP A 40 8.24 8.59 2.21
CA ASP A 40 8.03 7.75 3.38
C ASP A 40 6.60 7.88 3.86
N LEU A 41 5.89 6.75 3.91
CA LEU A 41 4.53 6.65 4.42
C LEU A 41 4.56 5.84 5.72
N SER A 42 4.07 6.44 6.80
CA SER A 42 3.97 5.82 8.12
C SER A 42 2.54 5.91 8.64
N ASP A 43 2.02 4.85 9.23
CA ASP A 43 0.74 4.85 9.92
C ASP A 43 0.86 4.36 11.36
N THR A 44 -0.11 4.72 12.21
CA THR A 44 -0.17 4.28 13.61
C THR A 44 -0.99 3.01 13.80
N GLY A 45 -1.20 2.24 12.73
CA GLY A 45 -1.99 1.03 12.74
C GLY A 45 -1.26 -0.15 13.35
N LYS A 46 -1.90 -1.31 13.27
CA LYS A 46 -1.30 -2.58 13.69
C LYS A 46 -0.14 -2.88 12.75
N GLY A 47 1.09 -2.77 13.24
CA GLY A 47 2.29 -3.06 12.46
C GLY A 47 2.32 -4.49 11.92
N MET A 48 3.23 -4.74 10.98
CA MET A 48 3.46 -6.07 10.42
C MET A 48 4.48 -6.86 11.25
N SER A 49 4.24 -8.15 11.44
CA SER A 49 5.27 -9.05 11.96
C SER A 49 6.42 -9.20 10.95
N THR A 50 7.61 -9.54 11.44
CA THR A 50 8.82 -9.73 10.59
C THR A 50 8.61 -10.78 9.49
N SER A 51 7.77 -11.79 9.72
CA SER A 51 7.42 -12.79 8.70
C SER A 51 6.48 -12.24 7.63
N GLN A 52 5.57 -11.32 7.98
CA GLN A 52 4.66 -10.67 7.03
C GLN A 52 5.42 -9.69 6.14
N PHE A 53 6.40 -8.97 6.69
CA PHE A 53 7.20 -7.99 5.94
C PHE A 53 7.93 -8.61 4.74
N LYS A 54 8.45 -9.84 4.88
CA LYS A 54 9.11 -10.54 3.76
C LYS A 54 8.14 -11.01 2.68
N GLN A 55 6.86 -11.18 3.02
CA GLN A 55 5.85 -11.77 2.14
C GLN A 55 4.91 -10.73 1.54
N VAL A 56 4.87 -9.50 2.07
CA VAL A 56 3.93 -8.45 1.64
C VAL A 56 4.11 -8.02 0.18
N PHE A 57 5.29 -8.24 -0.39
CA PHE A 57 5.59 -7.96 -1.80
C PHE A 57 5.44 -9.18 -2.71
N GLU A 58 5.13 -10.36 -2.16
CA GLU A 58 4.91 -11.56 -2.95
C GLU A 58 3.54 -11.53 -3.64
N PRO A 59 3.45 -11.84 -4.94
CA PRO A 59 2.18 -11.85 -5.66
C PRO A 59 1.14 -12.75 -4.99
N GLY A 60 -0.04 -12.20 -4.70
CA GLY A 60 -1.17 -12.96 -4.13
C GLY A 60 -1.15 -13.13 -2.61
N TYR A 61 -0.13 -12.62 -1.91
CA TYR A 61 -0.11 -12.61 -0.46
C TYR A 61 -1.11 -11.59 0.11
N THR A 62 -2.00 -12.04 0.99
CA THR A 62 -2.93 -11.17 1.71
C THR A 62 -3.34 -11.77 3.04
N THR A 63 -3.37 -10.96 4.09
CA THR A 63 -3.88 -11.31 5.41
C THR A 63 -5.37 -10.94 5.56
N LYS A 64 -5.95 -10.26 4.57
CA LYS A 64 -7.36 -9.84 4.57
C LYS A 64 -8.26 -11.06 4.30
N LYS A 65 -9.16 -11.40 5.24
CA LYS A 65 -10.24 -12.37 4.99
C LYS A 65 -11.06 -11.86 3.79
N LYS A 66 -11.14 -12.68 2.72
CA LYS A 66 -11.82 -12.44 1.43
C LYS A 66 -12.90 -11.32 1.44
N ARG A 67 -12.46 -10.06 1.47
CA ARG A 67 -13.05 -9.03 0.62
C ARG A 67 -12.33 -9.20 -0.69
N LEU A 68 -13.08 -9.22 -1.78
CA LEU A 68 -12.53 -9.18 -3.12
C LEU A 68 -11.58 -7.98 -3.18
N CYS A 69 -10.27 -8.21 -2.99
CA CYS A 69 -9.29 -7.33 -3.62
C CYS A 69 -9.75 -7.32 -5.07
N ARG A 70 -10.10 -6.15 -5.62
CA ARG A 70 -10.14 -5.99 -7.07
C ARG A 70 -8.72 -6.25 -7.56
N LEU A 71 -8.34 -7.52 -7.66
CA LEU A 71 -7.35 -7.97 -8.61
C LEU A 71 -7.93 -7.55 -9.94
N VAL A 72 -7.22 -6.67 -10.62
CA VAL A 72 -7.61 -6.05 -11.88
C VAL A 72 -8.18 -7.15 -12.81
N PRO A 73 -9.50 -7.20 -13.06
CA PRO A 73 -10.03 -8.05 -14.11
C PRO A 73 -9.55 -7.43 -15.42
N GLY A 74 -9.00 -8.27 -16.30
CA GLY A 74 -8.35 -7.87 -17.55
C GLY A 74 -8.91 -6.60 -18.18
N GLN A 75 -8.03 -5.62 -18.37
CA GLN A 75 -8.21 -4.60 -19.38
C GLN A 75 -7.46 -5.07 -20.63
N THR A 76 -8.10 -6.00 -21.32
CA THR A 76 -8.03 -6.18 -22.78
C THR A 76 -9.44 -5.94 -23.31
N HIS A 77 -9.50 -5.18 -24.41
CA HIS A 77 -10.65 -4.66 -25.18
C HIS A 77 -11.22 -3.33 -24.63
N HIS A 78 -11.05 -2.18 -25.30
CA HIS A 78 -10.77 -1.92 -26.72
C HIS A 78 -9.35 -1.44 -27.03
#